data_AF-A0A1J5C4Q0-F1
#
_entry.id   AF-A0A1J5C4Q0-F1
#
_cell.length_a   1.000
_cell.length_b   1.000
_cell.length_c   1.000
_cell.angle_alpha   90.00
_cell.angle_beta   90.00
_cell.angle_gamma   90.00
#
_symmetry.space_group_name_H-M   'P 1'
#
loop_
_entity.id
_entity.type
_entity.pdbx_description
1 polymer ?
#
loop_
_entity_poly.entity_id
_entity_poly.type
_entity_poly.pdbx_seq_one_letter_code
_entity_poly.pdbx_strand_id
1 'polypeptide(L)'
;MITPSFFTHTSHKCLLELTPDTTPIEMEVMGWFAADHEILWIPIYEVGPEPDGLEIAKAEHAHFGDGRLVRDVSDLYLLPQGIKGWLFPAHLDDTTVICMRTLPQELVFGVLIHPVTEQLISFRTSTEKSIPGYAAAQRDDAATQRQV
;
A
#
# COMPACT_ATOMS: atom_id res chain seq x y z
N MET A 1 -10.35 5.89 -48.09
CA MET A 1 -9.72 6.75 -47.06
C MET A 1 -10.82 7.19 -46.11
N ILE A 2 -11.03 6.44 -45.02
CA ILE A 2 -11.92 6.80 -43.91
C ILE A 2 -11.21 6.31 -42.64
N THR A 3 -10.93 7.26 -41.76
CA THR A 3 -10.20 7.13 -40.49
C THR A 3 -10.93 6.17 -39.54
N PRO A 4 -10.24 5.24 -38.85
CA PRO A 4 -10.84 4.59 -37.69
C PRO A 4 -10.80 5.58 -36.52
N SER A 5 -11.97 5.99 -36.06
CA SER A 5 -12.15 6.61 -34.76
C SER A 5 -11.84 5.58 -33.68
N PHE A 6 -10.59 5.54 -33.24
CA PHE A 6 -10.24 4.89 -31.98
C PHE A 6 -10.85 5.72 -30.85
N PHE A 7 -12.06 5.35 -30.43
CA PHE A 7 -12.47 5.61 -29.06
C PHE A 7 -11.51 4.80 -28.19
N THR A 8 -10.42 5.42 -27.78
CA THR A 8 -9.61 4.94 -26.67
C THR A 8 -10.51 5.03 -25.45
N HIS A 9 -11.11 3.90 -25.09
CA HIS A 9 -11.65 3.70 -23.75
C HIS A 9 -10.44 3.79 -22.82
N THR A 10 -10.18 4.99 -22.30
CA THR A 10 -9.15 5.27 -21.30
C THR A 10 -9.60 4.56 -20.03
N SER A 11 -9.41 3.25 -19.99
CA SER A 11 -9.67 2.45 -18.81
C SER A 11 -8.74 2.97 -17.74
N HIS A 12 -9.30 3.74 -16.81
CA HIS A 12 -8.63 4.30 -15.65
C HIS A 12 -8.25 3.18 -14.66
N LYS A 13 -7.45 2.20 -15.10
CA LYS A 13 -6.44 1.62 -14.21
C LYS A 13 -5.40 2.73 -14.01
N CYS A 14 -5.81 3.77 -13.27
CA CYS A 14 -5.11 5.05 -13.15
C CYS A 14 -3.76 4.91 -12.42
N LEU A 15 -3.48 3.73 -11.91
CA LEU A 15 -2.26 3.38 -11.21
C LEU A 15 -1.80 2.07 -11.84
N LEU A 16 -0.84 2.07 -12.77
CA LEU A 16 0.13 0.99 -12.99
C LEU A 16 0.90 1.18 -14.31
N GLU A 17 2.20 1.46 -14.18
CA GLU A 17 3.19 0.41 -14.48
C GLU A 17 4.06 0.26 -13.22
N LEU A 18 4.12 -0.93 -12.63
CA LEU A 18 5.22 -1.25 -11.71
C LEU A 18 6.45 -1.31 -12.62
N THR A 19 7.44 -0.45 -12.36
CA THR A 19 8.61 -0.29 -13.23
C THR A 19 9.27 -1.63 -13.54
N PRO A 20 9.78 -1.86 -14.77
CA PRO A 20 10.28 -3.18 -15.18
C PRO A 20 11.55 -3.65 -14.45
N ASP A 21 12.27 -2.74 -13.78
CA ASP A 21 13.37 -3.07 -12.87
C ASP A 21 12.95 -2.78 -11.42
N THR A 22 12.49 -3.82 -10.73
CA THR A 22 12.05 -3.78 -9.32
C THR A 22 13.17 -4.21 -8.37
N THR A 23 14.33 -4.65 -8.87
CA THR A 23 15.41 -5.20 -8.03
C THR A 23 15.88 -4.22 -6.93
N PRO A 24 16.04 -2.91 -7.19
CA PRO A 24 16.38 -1.96 -6.13
C PRO A 24 15.33 -1.89 -5.01
N ILE A 25 14.05 -1.95 -5.38
CA ILE A 25 12.92 -1.87 -4.45
C ILE A 25 12.82 -3.17 -3.65
N GLU A 26 12.98 -4.31 -4.30
CA GLU A 26 13.05 -5.62 -3.63
C GLU A 26 14.19 -5.65 -2.61
N MET A 27 15.38 -5.18 -2.98
CA MET A 27 16.51 -5.09 -2.06
C MET A 27 16.23 -4.17 -0.88
N GLU A 28 15.60 -3.02 -1.12
CA GLU A 28 15.18 -2.10 -0.06
C GLU A 28 14.21 -2.77 0.92
N VAL A 29 13.17 -3.42 0.40
CA VAL A 29 12.18 -4.15 1.20
C VAL A 29 12.84 -5.28 2.00
N MET A 30 13.70 -6.09 1.38
CA MET A 30 14.43 -7.15 2.08
C MET A 30 15.37 -6.58 3.14
N GLY A 31 15.96 -5.41 2.89
CA GLY A 31 16.76 -4.66 3.86
C GLY A 31 15.96 -4.26 5.10
N TRP A 32 14.70 -3.85 4.94
CA TRP A 32 13.83 -3.52 6.07
C TRP A 32 13.56 -4.74 6.97
N PHE A 33 13.28 -5.90 6.38
CA PHE A 33 13.13 -7.14 7.14
C PHE A 33 14.43 -7.56 7.82
N ALA A 34 15.57 -7.46 7.13
CA ALA A 34 16.87 -7.80 7.70
C ALA A 34 17.26 -6.89 8.88
N ALA A 35 16.75 -5.66 8.89
CA ALA A 35 16.93 -4.68 9.97
C ALA A 35 15.90 -4.81 11.09
N ASP A 36 15.03 -5.82 11.06
CA ASP A 36 13.96 -6.07 12.05
C ASP A 36 13.02 -4.86 12.22
N HIS A 37 12.74 -4.17 11.11
CA HIS A 37 11.77 -3.08 11.12
C HIS A 37 10.33 -3.62 11.21
N GLU A 38 9.51 -2.98 12.04
CA GLU A 38 8.06 -3.15 11.96
C GLU A 38 7.57 -2.57 10.63
N ILE A 39 7.02 -3.38 9.74
CA ILE A 39 6.57 -2.95 8.41
C ILE A 39 5.05 -2.89 8.38
N LEU A 40 4.50 -1.81 7.84
CA LEU A 40 3.08 -1.64 7.58
C LEU A 40 2.78 -1.83 6.10
N TRP A 41 1.72 -2.59 5.84
CA TRP A 41 1.07 -2.66 4.53
C TRP A 41 -0.30 -2.01 4.60
N ILE A 42 -0.57 -1.01 3.77
CA ILE A 42 -1.86 -0.29 3.74
C ILE A 42 -2.51 -0.45 2.35
N PRO A 43 -3.67 -1.11 2.24
CA PRO A 43 -4.34 -1.37 0.96
C PRO A 43 -4.77 -0.08 0.27
N ILE A 44 -4.76 -0.13 -1.06
CA ILE A 44 -5.27 0.92 -1.95
C ILE A 44 -6.52 0.38 -2.62
N TYR A 45 -7.67 0.99 -2.29
CA TYR A 45 -8.95 0.67 -2.91
C TYR A 45 -9.20 1.62 -4.07
N GLU A 46 -9.10 1.09 -5.29
CA GLU A 46 -9.24 1.88 -6.52
C GLU A 46 -10.71 2.03 -6.89
N VAL A 47 -11.15 3.27 -7.06
CA VAL A 47 -12.47 3.55 -7.64
C VAL A 47 -12.34 3.44 -9.16
N GLY A 48 -12.88 2.35 -9.72
CA GLY A 48 -12.93 2.15 -11.16
C GLY A 48 -13.82 3.16 -11.88
N PRO A 49 -13.72 3.27 -13.22
CA PRO A 49 -14.51 4.20 -14.04
C PRO A 49 -15.99 3.80 -14.19
N GLU A 50 -16.33 2.57 -13.80
CA GLU A 50 -17.69 2.03 -13.89
C GLU A 50 -18.64 2.74 -12.91
N PRO A 51 -19.95 2.81 -13.22
CA PRO A 51 -20.93 3.49 -12.36
C PRO A 51 -20.92 3.00 -10.90
N ASP A 52 -20.62 1.72 -10.68
CA ASP A 52 -20.60 1.09 -9.36
C ASP A 52 -19.20 1.05 -8.73
N GLY A 53 -18.19 1.68 -9.35
CA GLY A 53 -16.78 1.60 -8.92
C GLY A 53 -16.55 2.03 -7.47
N LEU A 54 -17.31 3.03 -7.00
CA LEU A 54 -17.24 3.49 -5.60
C LEU A 54 -17.77 2.44 -4.62
N GLU A 55 -18.88 1.79 -4.96
CA GLU A 55 -19.49 0.78 -4.08
C GLU A 55 -18.64 -0.49 -4.06
N ILE A 56 -18.00 -0.85 -5.19
CA ILE A 56 -17.00 -1.92 -5.24
C ILE A 56 -15.82 -1.60 -4.32
N ALA A 57 -15.20 -0.43 -4.44
CA ALA A 57 -14.07 -0.03 -3.60
C ALA A 57 -14.43 -0.01 -2.10
N LYS A 58 -15.65 0.43 -1.75
CA LYS A 58 -16.16 0.37 -0.36
C LYS A 58 -16.35 -1.07 0.12
N ALA A 59 -16.87 -1.95 -0.73
CA ALA A 59 -17.06 -3.36 -0.39
C ALA A 59 -15.71 -4.06 -0.17
N GLU A 60 -14.72 -3.79 -1.02
CA GLU A 60 -13.35 -4.27 -0.84
C GLU A 60 -12.74 -3.75 0.46
N HIS A 61 -12.91 -2.46 0.76
CA HIS A 61 -12.47 -1.88 2.04
C HIS A 61 -13.13 -2.54 3.24
N ALA A 62 -14.46 -2.73 3.21
CA ALA A 62 -15.19 -3.40 4.27
C ALA A 62 -14.75 -4.86 4.45
N HIS A 63 -14.30 -5.52 3.39
CA HIS A 63 -13.87 -6.91 3.42
C HIS A 63 -12.41 -7.08 3.86
N PHE A 64 -11.50 -6.22 3.39
CA PHE A 64 -10.05 -6.39 3.57
C PHE A 64 -9.44 -5.49 4.67
N GLY A 65 -10.10 -4.38 5.02
CA GLY A 65 -9.78 -3.52 6.16
C GLY A 65 -8.91 -2.30 5.85
N ASP A 66 -8.23 -1.81 6.89
CA ASP A 66 -7.21 -0.76 6.81
C ASP A 66 -5.82 -1.41 6.64
N GLY A 67 -4.83 -1.02 7.44
CA GLY A 67 -3.47 -1.55 7.38
C GLY A 67 -3.28 -2.89 8.10
N ARG A 68 -2.21 -3.59 7.72
CA ARG A 68 -1.72 -4.82 8.36
C ARG A 68 -0.25 -4.65 8.74
N LEU A 69 0.10 -5.13 9.92
CA LEU A 69 1.50 -5.28 10.29
C LEU A 69 2.06 -6.53 9.60
N VAL A 70 3.22 -6.38 8.97
CA VAL A 70 3.96 -7.43 8.28
C VAL A 70 5.25 -7.62 9.07
N ARG A 71 5.33 -8.71 9.84
CA ARG A 71 6.47 -8.96 10.75
C ARG A 71 7.59 -9.68 10.04
N ASP A 72 7.25 -10.51 9.06
CA ASP A 72 8.23 -11.27 8.28
C ASP A 72 7.87 -11.31 6.79
N VAL A 73 8.82 -11.74 5.97
CA VAL A 73 8.64 -11.83 4.51
C VAL A 73 7.49 -12.80 4.15
N SER A 74 7.23 -13.81 4.98
CA SER A 74 6.18 -14.80 4.70
C SER A 74 4.78 -14.22 4.90
N ASP A 75 4.62 -13.24 5.80
CA ASP A 75 3.37 -12.49 5.98
C ASP A 75 2.91 -11.77 4.71
N LEU A 76 3.83 -11.37 3.83
CA LEU A 76 3.48 -10.77 2.53
C LEU A 76 2.65 -11.72 1.66
N TYR A 77 2.84 -13.04 1.80
CA TYR A 77 2.04 -14.05 1.09
C TYR A 77 0.67 -14.30 1.74
N LEU A 78 0.39 -13.69 2.89
CA LEU A 78 -0.94 -13.69 3.52
C LEU A 78 -1.78 -12.47 3.10
N LEU A 79 -1.19 -11.54 2.35
CA LEU A 79 -1.91 -10.38 1.84
C LEU A 79 -3.04 -10.81 0.88
N PRO A 80 -4.12 -10.00 0.79
CA PRO A 80 -5.16 -10.19 -0.20
C PRO A 80 -4.60 -10.26 -1.62
N GLN A 81 -5.02 -11.26 -2.38
CA GLN A 81 -4.59 -11.39 -3.77
C GLN A 81 -5.24 -10.29 -4.63
N GLY A 82 -4.44 -9.63 -5.47
CA GLY A 82 -4.87 -8.61 -6.42
C GLY A 82 -5.07 -7.21 -5.84
N ILE A 83 -4.87 -7.03 -4.53
CA ILE A 83 -4.96 -5.72 -3.88
C ILE A 83 -3.55 -5.12 -3.76
N LYS A 84 -3.37 -3.92 -4.31
CA LYS A 84 -2.14 -3.13 -4.10
C LYS A 84 -2.16 -2.54 -2.70
N GLY A 85 -1.00 -2.37 -2.10
CA GLY A 85 -0.89 -1.57 -0.89
C GLY A 85 0.47 -0.91 -0.76
N TRP A 86 0.48 0.22 -0.06
CA TRP A 86 1.69 0.91 0.38
C TRP A 86 2.45 0.04 1.36
N LEU A 87 3.75 -0.11 1.18
CA LEU A 87 4.62 -0.89 2.07
C LEU A 87 5.74 0.00 2.59
N PHE A 88 5.90 0.06 3.91
CA PHE A 88 6.96 0.88 4.53
C PHE A 88 7.20 0.52 6.00
N PRO A 89 8.41 0.78 6.53
CA PRO A 89 8.66 0.73 7.96
C PRO A 89 7.75 1.70 8.72
N ALA A 90 7.12 1.22 9.79
CA ALA A 90 6.14 1.96 10.60
C ALA A 90 6.68 3.23 11.26
N HIS A 91 8.02 3.36 11.34
CA HIS A 91 8.70 4.53 11.88
C HIS A 91 8.95 5.63 10.83
N LEU A 92 8.67 5.38 9.55
CA LEU A 92 8.74 6.37 8.48
C LEU A 92 7.38 7.03 8.25
N ASP A 93 7.40 8.30 7.88
CA ASP A 93 6.18 9.08 7.62
C ASP A 93 5.73 9.00 6.16
N ASP A 94 6.60 8.54 5.25
CA ASP A 94 6.32 8.47 3.82
C ASP A 94 6.88 7.22 3.15
N THR A 95 6.32 6.90 1.98
CA THR A 95 6.79 5.81 1.12
C THR A 95 6.38 6.03 -0.32
N THR A 96 7.15 5.45 -1.22
CA THR A 96 6.81 5.31 -2.64
C THR A 96 6.62 3.85 -3.04
N VAL A 97 6.87 2.91 -2.11
CA VAL A 97 6.89 1.47 -2.37
C VAL A 97 5.48 0.89 -2.28
N ILE A 98 5.14 0.12 -3.31
CA ILE A 98 3.95 -0.70 -3.40
C ILE A 98 4.35 -2.17 -3.29
N CYS A 99 3.50 -2.94 -2.61
CA CYS A 99 3.49 -4.39 -2.67
C CYS A 99 2.10 -4.89 -3.07
N MET A 100 2.06 -5.85 -3.98
CA MET A 100 0.85 -6.56 -4.38
C MET A 100 1.15 -8.05 -4.52
N ARG A 101 0.27 -8.88 -3.98
CA ARG A 101 0.27 -10.31 -4.23
C ARG A 101 -0.55 -10.62 -5.46
N THR A 102 0.06 -11.04 -6.56
CA THR A 102 -0.64 -11.31 -7.84
C THR A 102 -1.22 -12.72 -7.87
N LEU A 103 -0.46 -13.70 -7.39
CA LEU A 103 -0.83 -15.11 -7.29
C LEU A 103 -0.47 -15.66 -5.91
N PRO A 104 -0.91 -16.89 -5.55
CA PRO A 104 -0.68 -17.43 -4.21
C PRO A 104 0.78 -17.41 -3.74
N GLN A 105 1.75 -17.49 -4.66
CA GLN A 105 3.19 -17.51 -4.39
C GLN A 105 3.95 -16.42 -5.17
N GLU A 106 3.26 -15.38 -5.63
CA GLU A 106 3.88 -14.32 -6.42
C GLU A 106 3.60 -12.96 -5.80
N LEU A 107 4.69 -12.25 -5.52
CA LEU A 107 4.69 -10.89 -5.02
C LEU A 107 5.30 -9.99 -6.08
N VAL A 108 4.72 -8.81 -6.25
CA VAL A 108 5.28 -7.76 -7.09
C VAL A 108 5.46 -6.53 -6.23
N PHE A 109 6.66 -5.97 -6.30
CA PHE A 109 6.98 -4.68 -5.71
C PHE A 109 7.09 -3.61 -6.80
N GLY A 110 6.96 -2.35 -6.43
CA GLY A 110 7.21 -1.26 -7.38
C GLY A 110 6.76 0.07 -6.84
N VAL A 111 6.45 0.98 -7.75
CA VAL A 111 6.02 2.35 -7.44
C VAL A 111 4.74 2.71 -8.19
N LEU A 112 4.06 3.75 -7.73
CA LEU A 112 2.94 4.34 -8.48
C LEU A 112 3.41 5.58 -9.23
N ILE A 113 3.10 5.60 -10.53
CA ILE A 113 3.33 6.76 -11.39
C ILE A 113 1.98 7.35 -11.79
N HIS A 114 1.85 8.66 -11.68
CA HIS A 114 0.66 9.37 -12.13
C HIS A 114 0.59 9.32 -13.67
N PRO A 115 -0.50 8.82 -14.27
CA PRO A 115 -0.51 8.46 -15.70
C PRO A 115 -0.51 9.66 -16.65
N VAL A 116 -0.87 10.85 -16.17
CA VAL A 116 -0.87 12.08 -16.98
C VAL A 116 0.41 12.92 -16.81
N THR A 117 0.97 12.98 -15.60
CA THR A 117 2.10 13.86 -15.28
C THR A 117 3.41 13.09 -15.25
N GLU A 118 3.36 11.75 -15.30
CA GLU A 118 4.49 10.83 -15.16
C GLU A 118 5.26 11.01 -13.83
N GLN A 119 4.64 11.69 -12.85
CA GLN A 119 5.25 11.93 -11.55
C GLN A 119 5.05 10.74 -10.62
N LEU A 120 6.08 10.47 -9.83
CA LEU A 120 6.04 9.50 -8.74
C LEU A 120 5.00 9.93 -7.70
N ILE A 121 4.12 9.00 -7.34
CA ILE A 121 3.14 9.18 -6.27
C ILE A 121 3.73 8.58 -5.00
N SER A 122 3.81 9.39 -3.96
CA SER A 122 4.13 8.93 -2.60
C SER A 122 2.90 8.92 -1.72
N PHE A 123 2.93 8.05 -0.72
CA PHE A 123 2.02 8.07 0.41
C PHE A 123 2.70 8.73 1.60
N ARG A 124 1.92 9.48 2.38
CA ARG A 124 2.36 10.09 3.62
C ARG A 124 1.32 9.89 4.70
N THR A 125 1.73 9.35 5.85
CA THR A 125 0.90 9.37 7.04
C THR A 125 1.03 10.75 7.68
N SER A 126 0.00 11.59 7.55
CA SER A 126 -0.10 12.74 8.46
C SER A 126 -0.29 12.18 9.88
N THR A 127 0.65 12.46 10.76
CA THR A 127 0.72 12.03 12.17
C THR A 127 -0.50 12.45 13.03
N GLU A 128 -1.52 13.08 12.45
CA GLU A 128 -2.76 13.48 13.12
C GLU A 128 -3.84 12.38 13.14
N LYS A 129 -3.66 11.27 12.42
CA LYS A 129 -4.53 10.09 12.54
C LYS A 129 -3.72 8.88 12.94
N SER A 130 -3.49 8.81 14.25
CA SER A 130 -2.98 7.63 14.93
C SER A 130 -3.77 6.40 14.51
N ILE A 131 -3.04 5.37 14.08
CA ILE A 131 -3.52 4.01 13.84
C ILE A 131 -4.35 3.56 15.06
N PRO A 132 -5.58 3.03 14.90
CA PRO A 132 -6.34 2.47 16.01
C PRO A 132 -5.61 1.25 16.57
N GLY A 133 -4.82 1.47 17.63
CA GLY A 133 -3.96 0.45 18.25
C GLY A 133 -2.70 1.02 18.89
N TYR A 134 -2.13 2.11 18.35
CA TYR A 134 -0.90 2.69 18.90
C TYR A 134 -1.14 3.47 20.20
N ALA A 135 -2.32 4.07 20.37
CA ALA A 135 -2.70 4.81 21.58
C ALA A 135 -2.91 3.92 22.83
N ALA A 136 -3.00 2.59 22.67
CA ALA A 136 -3.15 1.68 23.79
C ALA A 136 -1.81 1.38 24.49
N ALA A 137 -0.69 1.42 23.77
CA ALA A 137 0.63 1.11 24.32
C ALA A 137 1.22 2.22 25.19
N GLN A 138 0.79 3.47 25.01
CA GLN A 138 1.30 4.62 25.80
C GLN A 138 0.57 4.88 27.12
N ARG A 139 -0.48 4.11 27.46
CA ARG A 139 -1.20 4.29 28.74
C ARG A 139 -0.58 3.53 29.91
N ASP A 140 0.25 2.52 29.66
CA ASP A 140 0.81 1.69 30.74
C ASP A 140 2.12 2.25 31.31
N ASP A 141 2.90 3.01 30.53
CA ASP A 141 4.17 3.59 31.02
C ASP A 141 3.98 4.84 31.89
N ALA A 142 2.87 5.56 31.74
CA ALA A 142 2.60 6.78 32.51
C ALA A 142 2.10 6.50 33.94
N ALA A 143 1.69 5.27 34.27
CA ALA A 143 1.15 4.92 35.58
C ALA A 143 2.21 4.60 36.65
N THR A 144 3.48 4.40 36.27
CA THR A 144 4.52 3.93 37.21
C THR A 144 5.41 5.05 37.79
N GLN A 145 5.34 6.30 37.30
CA GLN A 145 6.23 7.39 37.76
C GLN A 145 5.61 8.43 38.73
N ARG A 146 4.48 8.13 39.38
CA ARG A 146 3.91 9.01 40.42
C ARG A 146 3.64 8.29 41.74
N GLN A 147 4.66 7.64 42.30
CA GLN A 147 4.73 7.41 43.75
C GLN A 147 6.19 7.51 44.23
N VAL A 148 6.61 8.74 44.56
CA VAL A 148 7.58 9.04 45.63
C VAL A 148 7.20 10.36 46.28
#